data_AF-A0A0F9PUP8-F1
#
_entry.id   AF-A0A0F9PUP8-F1
#
_cell.length_a   1.000
_cell.length_b   1.000
_cell.length_c   1.000
_cell.angle_alpha   90.00
_cell.angle_beta   90.00
_cell.angle_gamma   90.00
#
_symmetry.space_group_name_H-M   'P 1'
#
loop_
_entity.id
_entity.type
_entity.pdbx_description
1 polymer ?
#
loop_
_entity_poly.entity_id
_entity_poly.type
_entity_poly.pdbx_seq_one_letter_code
_entity_poly.pdbx_strand_id
1 'polypeptide(L)' 'MKLKVKKYCGVPFMYHECIDTEGQEQRVDLLVNGDLPYRVDPELLVGKTVEVQRLHPAVEIAFGVKIEKEKNEANQCT' A
#
# COMPACT_ATOMS: atom_id res chain seq x y z
N MET A 1 6.48 -6.03 6.61
CA MET A 1 5.36 -5.46 7.37
C MET A 1 4.14 -5.37 6.48
N LYS A 2 2.96 -5.72 6.97
CA LYS A 2 1.70 -5.58 6.23
C LYS A 2 1.01 -4.28 6.63
N LEU A 3 0.52 -3.56 5.65
CA LEU A 3 -0.13 -2.27 5.80
C LEU A 3 -1.45 -2.26 5.04
N LYS A 4 -2.52 -1.81 5.67
CA LYS A 4 -3.78 -1.48 4.99
C LYS A 4 -3.76 -0.02 4.59
N VAL A 5 -3.90 0.25 3.30
CA VAL A 5 -3.91 1.62 2.78
C VAL A 5 -5.28 2.24 3.05
N LYS A 6 -5.33 3.35 3.80
CA LYS A 6 -6.56 4.08 4.09
C LYS A 6 -6.85 5.17 3.08
N LYS A 7 -5.81 5.91 2.69
CA LYS A 7 -5.96 7.14 1.91
C LYS A 7 -4.68 7.45 1.16
N TYR A 8 -4.81 8.03 -0.02
CA TYR A 8 -3.73 8.69 -0.71
C TYR A 8 -3.78 10.21 -0.48
N CYS A 9 -2.64 10.78 -0.12
CA CYS A 9 -2.41 12.21 0.03
C CYS A 9 -1.51 12.67 -1.12
N GLY A 10 -2.10 13.30 -2.14
CA GLY A 10 -1.39 13.74 -3.33
C GLY A 10 -0.47 14.97 -3.11
N VAL A 11 -0.35 15.79 -4.16
CA VAL A 11 0.52 16.98 -4.17
C VAL A 11 0.19 17.92 -3.00
N PRO A 12 1.21 18.45 -2.28
CA PRO A 12 2.64 18.41 -2.61
C PRO A 12 3.44 17.25 -1.99
N PHE A 13 2.85 16.43 -1.12
CA PHE A 13 3.60 15.51 -0.28
C PHE A 13 3.60 14.04 -0.76
N MET A 14 2.64 13.65 -1.61
CA MET A 14 2.57 12.34 -2.31
C MET A 14 2.91 11.13 -1.42
N TYR A 15 2.04 10.80 -0.46
CA TYR A 15 2.18 9.63 0.41
C TYR A 15 0.85 8.93 0.66
N HIS A 16 0.90 7.71 1.19
CA HIS A 16 -0.27 6.95 1.62
C HIS A 16 -0.35 6.88 3.14
N GLU A 17 -1.52 7.20 3.68
CA GLU A 17 -1.84 6.90 5.07
C GLU A 17 -2.22 5.43 5.17
N CYS A 18 -1.51 4.70 6.01
CA CYS A 18 -1.63 3.26 6.18
C CYS A 18 -1.86 2.91 7.64
N ILE A 19 -2.44 1.75 7.89
CA ILE A 19 -2.50 1.13 9.21
C ILE A 19 -1.77 -0.21 9.20
N ASP A 20 -0.87 -0.40 10.16
CA ASP A 20 -0.20 -1.68 10.37
C ASP A 20 -1.08 -2.71 11.12
N THR A 21 -0.56 -3.91 11.30
CA THR A 21 -1.26 -4.99 12.00
C THR A 21 -1.48 -4.75 13.48
N GLU A 22 -0.80 -3.76 14.06
CA GLU A 22 -0.94 -3.35 15.47
C GLU A 22 -1.93 -2.19 15.63
N GLY A 23 -2.45 -1.64 14.53
CA GLY A 23 -3.38 -0.52 14.52
C GLY A 23 -2.70 0.85 14.52
N GLN A 24 -1.38 0.94 14.33
CA GLN A 24 -0.67 2.21 14.29
C GLN A 24 -0.77 2.83 12.89
N GLU A 25 -0.97 4.15 12.86
CA GLU A 25 -1.02 4.91 11.61
C GLU A 25 0.40 5.24 11.12
N GLN A 26 0.63 5.02 9.83
CA GLN A 26 1.92 5.18 9.16
C GLN A 26 1.74 6.03 7.90
N ARG A 27 2.73 6.84 7.51
CA ARG A 27 2.68 7.71 6.32
C ARG A 27 3.74 7.27 5.33
N VAL A 28 3.35 6.39 4.42
CA VAL A 28 4.29 5.64 3.60
C VAL A 28 4.18 6.07 2.15
N ASP A 29 5.31 6.42 1.54
CA ASP A 29 5.38 6.58 0.08
C ASP A 29 5.48 5.19 -0.55
N LEU A 30 4.36 4.70 -1.11
CA LEU A 30 4.29 3.41 -1.79
C LEU A 30 4.76 3.48 -3.26
N LEU A 31 5.04 4.68 -3.78
CA LEU A 31 5.40 4.90 -5.19
C LEU A 31 6.91 4.97 -5.40
N VAL A 32 7.68 5.21 -4.34
CA VAL A 32 9.15 5.21 -4.39
C VAL A 32 9.68 3.78 -4.25
N ASN A 33 10.17 3.22 -5.37
CA ASN A 33 10.86 1.92 -5.46
C ASN A 33 10.07 0.68 -4.98
N GLY A 34 9.06 0.28 -5.75
CA GLY A 34 8.42 -1.03 -5.65
C GLY A 34 8.48 -1.82 -6.96
N ASP A 35 8.06 -3.10 -6.90
CA ASP A 35 7.67 -3.92 -8.07
C ASP A 35 6.31 -3.49 -8.65
N LEU A 36 5.83 -2.30 -8.30
CA LEU A 36 4.58 -1.77 -8.82
C LEU A 36 4.73 -1.53 -10.33
N PRO A 37 3.75 -1.94 -11.16
CA PRO A 37 3.81 -1.73 -12.58
C PRO A 37 4.03 -0.25 -12.90
N TYR A 38 4.81 0.02 -13.95
CA TYR A 38 5.06 1.38 -14.43
C TYR A 38 3.72 2.08 -14.70
N ARG A 39 3.39 3.11 -13.88
CA ARG A 39 2.09 3.83 -13.82
C ARG A 39 0.97 3.15 -13.02
N VAL A 40 1.23 2.70 -11.80
CA VAL A 40 0.14 2.49 -10.83
C VAL A 40 -0.47 3.84 -10.46
N ASP A 41 -1.78 3.98 -10.69
CA ASP A 41 -2.56 5.06 -10.11
C ASP A 41 -2.55 4.90 -8.57
N PRO A 42 -2.01 5.88 -7.81
CA PRO A 42 -1.87 5.78 -6.36
C PRO A 42 -3.19 5.57 -5.62
N GLU A 43 -4.31 6.06 -6.18
CA GLU A 43 -5.65 5.90 -5.61
C GLU A 43 -6.10 4.45 -5.64
N LEU A 44 -5.64 3.66 -6.62
CA LEU A 44 -5.99 2.23 -6.72
C LEU A 44 -5.35 1.37 -5.62
N LEU A 45 -4.44 1.93 -4.83
CA LEU A 45 -3.88 1.26 -3.66
C LEU A 45 -4.79 1.41 -2.45
N VAL A 46 -5.68 2.41 -2.41
CA VAL A 46 -6.60 2.65 -1.29
C VAL A 46 -7.51 1.45 -1.08
N GLY A 47 -7.64 1.03 0.18
CA GLY A 47 -8.40 -0.15 0.58
C GLY A 47 -7.63 -1.46 0.49
N LYS A 48 -6.49 -1.50 -0.22
CA LYS A 48 -5.69 -2.72 -0.38
C LYS A 48 -4.76 -2.93 0.80
N THR A 49 -4.43 -4.20 1.03
CA THR A 49 -3.34 -4.60 1.91
C THR A 49 -2.08 -4.74 1.07
N VAL A 50 -1.02 -4.07 1.50
CA VAL A 50 0.30 -4.10 0.89
C VAL A 50 1.33 -4.67 1.86
N GLU A 51 2.25 -5.47 1.34
CA GLU A 51 3.42 -5.91 2.09
C GLU A 51 4.63 -5.03 1.74
N VAL A 52 5.30 -4.48 2.75
CA VAL A 52 6.45 -3.59 2.62
C VAL A 52 7.64 -4.16 3.40
N GLN A 53 8.85 -4.13 2.83
CA GLN A 53 10.03 -4.78 3.44
C GLN A 53 10.90 -3.87 4.29
N ARG A 54 10.92 -2.55 4.04
CA ARG A 54 11.69 -1.57 4.81
C ARG A 54 10.88 -0.28 4.98
N LEU A 55 11.01 0.34 6.15
CA LEU A 55 10.66 1.73 6.41
C LEU A 55 11.96 2.42 6.82
N HIS A 56 12.40 3.44 6.08
CA HIS A 56 13.57 4.22 6.48
C HIS A 56 13.14 5.20 7.59
N PRO A 57 13.85 5.30 8.72
CA PRO A 57 13.43 6.10 9.89
C PRO A 57 13.37 7.63 9.66
N ALA A 58 13.79 8.12 8.48
CA ALA A 58 13.79 9.54 8.13
C ALA A 58 12.80 9.89 6.99
N VAL A 59 12.41 8.90 6.17
CA VAL A 59 11.44 9.01 5.07
C VAL A 59 10.88 7.60 4.90
N GLU A 60 9.62 7.38 5.26
CA GLU A 60 8.94 6.08 5.23
C GLU A 60 8.71 5.61 3.78
N ILE A 61 9.77 5.21 3.10
CA ILE A 61 9.75 4.67 1.74
C ILE A 61 9.50 3.18 1.81
N ALA A 62 8.43 2.69 1.19
CA ALA A 62 8.16 1.26 1.11
C ALA A 62 8.86 0.60 -0.06
N PHE A 63 9.63 -0.46 0.22
CA PHE A 63 10.20 -1.33 -0.81
C PHE A 63 9.43 -2.64 -0.95
N GLY A 64 9.27 -3.10 -2.20
CA GLY A 64 8.73 -4.44 -2.52
C GLY A 64 7.22 -4.58 -2.34
N VAL A 65 6.45 -3.51 -2.62
CA VAL A 65 4.99 -3.45 -2.48
C VAL A 65 4.30 -4.55 -3.28
N LYS A 66 3.71 -5.52 -2.58
CA LYS A 66 2.85 -6.56 -3.16
C LYS A 66 1.41 -6.34 -2.73
N ILE A 67 0.51 -6.25 -3.70
CA ILE A 67 -0.94 -6.25 -3.45
C ILE A 67 -1.36 -7.68 -3.15
N GLU A 68 -1.93 -7.93 -1.97
CA GLU A 68 -2.60 -9.21 -1.74
C GLU A 68 -3.81 -9.31 -2.67
N LYS A 69 -3.84 -10.36 -3.51
CA LYS A 69 -5.03 -10.67 -4.30
C LYS A 69 -6.14 -11.02 -3.31
N GLU A 70 -7.20 -10.22 -3.28
CA GLU A 70 -8.43 -10.64 -2.63
C GLU A 70 -8.84 -11.98 -3.23
N LYS A 71 -9.07 -12.98 -2.36
CA LYS A 71 -9.74 -14.22 -2.76
C LYS A 71 -11.14 -13.83 -3.22
N ASN A 72 -11.30 -13.58 -4.51
CA ASN A 72 -12.59 -13.75 -5.15
C ASN A 72 -12.91 -15.24 -5.08
N GLU A 73 -13.54 -15.67 -3.99
CA GLU A 73 -14.47 -16.79 -4.03
C GLU A 73 -15.67 -16.36 -4.88
N ALA A 74 -15.44 -16.27 -6.20
CA ALA A 74 -16.51 -16.36 -7.16
C ALA A 74 -16.95 -17.83 -7.15
N ASN A 75 -17.84 -18.12 -6.20
CA ASN A 75 -18.60 -19.35 -6.14
C ASN A 75 -19.30 -19.52 -7.50
N GLN A 76 -18.77 -20.43 -8.32
CA GLN A 76 -19.51 -21.02 -9.43
C GLN A 76 -20.61 -21.90 -8.82
N CYS A 77 -21.81 -21.35 -8.72
CA CYS A 77 -23.10 -22.02 -8.55
C CYS A 77 -24.11 -20.94 -8.95
N THR A 78 -24.92 -21.05 -10.00
CA THR A 78 -25.61 -22.20 -10.61
C THR A 78 -26.09 -21.75 -11.99
#